data_AF-A0A840CPY5-F1
#
_entry.id   AF-A0A840CPY5-F1
#
_cell.length_a   1.000
_cell.length_b   1.000
_cell.length_c   1.000
_cell.angle_alpha   90.00
_cell.angle_beta   90.00
_cell.angle_gamma   90.00
#
_symmetry.space_group_name_H-M   'P 1'
#
loop_
_entity.id
_entity.type
_entity.pdbx_description
1 polymer ?
#
loop_
_entity_poly.entity_id
_entity_poly.type
_entity_poly.pdbx_seq_one_letter_code
_entity_poly.pdbx_strand_id
1 'polypeptide(L)'
;MSAIKEISWEILPLEAPIYIKRCSKCKNNNRFYNSSKFRMNNQKKNSDVWLIYKCIECDNTFNITILSRIKWHLIDKNLFDKFIDNDYDTALRLSLDQEIIYKNHIQIDYDSIEYEIRADSDMLFEDMVFLDKEEVRISIKYPYNLNLKLSRVIREKLNLSLNKLELMIDSGIICIDPMENIKKERIKDNTILTIKNRMLTADMFDK
;
A
#
# COMPACT_ATOMS: atom_id res chain seq x y z
N MET A 1 -27.03 -22.39 9.95
CA MET A 1 -26.25 -21.14 9.77
C MET A 1 -24.86 -21.56 9.36
N SER A 2 -24.40 -21.14 8.18
CA SER A 2 -23.04 -21.40 7.71
C SER A 2 -22.04 -20.82 8.70
N ALA A 3 -21.07 -21.61 9.15
CA ALA A 3 -20.07 -21.14 10.08
C ALA A 3 -18.95 -20.44 9.29
N ILE A 4 -18.90 -19.11 9.34
CA ILE A 4 -17.92 -18.27 8.65
C ILE A 4 -16.86 -17.81 9.66
N LYS A 5 -15.59 -17.87 9.26
CA LYS A 5 -14.48 -17.23 9.99
C LYS A 5 -14.07 -15.96 9.24
N GLU A 6 -14.02 -14.85 9.94
CA GLU A 6 -13.53 -13.57 9.40
C GLU A 6 -12.11 -13.29 9.90
N ILE A 7 -11.26 -12.80 9.00
CA ILE A 7 -9.86 -12.43 9.19
C ILE A 7 -9.64 -11.13 8.40
N SER A 8 -8.70 -10.29 8.83
CA SER A 8 -8.27 -9.11 8.09
C SER A 8 -6.78 -9.16 7.75
N TRP A 9 -6.45 -8.73 6.53
CA TRP A 9 -5.09 -8.47 6.09
C TRP A 9 -4.92 -6.98 5.85
N GLU A 10 -3.92 -6.39 6.45
CA GLU A 10 -3.56 -4.99 6.24
C GLU A 10 -2.18 -4.92 5.57
N ILE A 11 -2.14 -4.26 4.41
CA ILE A 11 -0.92 -4.12 3.62
C ILE A 11 -0.35 -2.73 3.88
N LEU A 12 0.84 -2.69 4.49
CA LEU A 12 1.47 -1.45 4.93
C LEU A 12 2.85 -1.29 4.29
N PRO A 13 3.18 -0.12 3.73
CA PRO A 13 4.54 0.17 3.31
C PRO A 13 5.44 0.25 4.54
N LEU A 14 6.65 -0.30 4.41
CA LEU A 14 7.68 -0.19 5.46
C LEU A 14 8.42 1.15 5.37
N GLU A 15 8.49 1.72 4.17
CA GLU A 15 9.20 2.96 3.89
C GLU A 15 8.46 3.84 2.88
N ALA A 16 8.84 5.13 2.85
CA ALA A 16 8.31 6.06 1.88
C ALA A 16 8.86 5.78 0.46
N PRO A 17 8.05 5.99 -0.60
CA PRO A 17 8.46 5.73 -1.96
C PRO A 17 9.64 6.59 -2.40
N ILE A 18 10.53 5.98 -3.20
CA ILE A 18 11.50 6.71 -4.01
C ILE A 18 10.77 7.39 -5.17
N TYR A 19 11.08 8.67 -5.35
CA TYR A 19 10.58 9.44 -6.49
C TYR A 19 11.61 9.50 -7.61
N ILE A 20 11.11 9.38 -8.84
CA ILE A 20 11.88 9.44 -10.07
C ILE A 20 11.74 10.84 -10.66
N LYS A 21 12.81 11.63 -10.59
CA LYS A 21 12.95 12.95 -11.20
C LYS A 21 14.40 13.25 -11.47
N ARG A 22 14.75 13.74 -12.67
CA ARG A 22 16.13 14.15 -12.98
C ARG A 22 16.62 15.22 -12.00
N CYS A 23 17.76 14.98 -11.36
CA CYS A 23 18.33 15.94 -10.43
C CYS A 23 18.86 17.18 -11.16
N SER A 24 18.43 18.38 -10.72
CA SER A 24 18.87 19.65 -11.31
C SER A 24 20.33 19.99 -11.01
N LYS A 25 20.88 19.49 -9.89
CA LYS A 25 22.26 19.75 -9.44
C LYS A 25 23.26 18.81 -10.09
N CYS A 26 23.19 17.50 -9.81
CA CYS A 26 24.20 16.56 -10.31
C CYS A 26 23.92 16.03 -11.72
N LYS A 27 22.67 16.10 -12.20
CA LYS A 27 22.20 15.59 -13.51
C LYS A 27 22.44 14.10 -13.82
N ASN A 28 23.21 13.40 -12.98
CA ASN A 28 23.62 12.01 -13.15
C ASN A 28 22.69 11.02 -12.44
N ASN A 29 21.77 11.50 -11.60
CA ASN A 29 20.80 10.67 -10.90
C ASN A 29 19.37 11.17 -11.13
N ASN A 30 18.42 10.26 -11.00
CA ASN A 30 17.00 10.54 -11.04
C ASN A 30 16.23 10.06 -9.79
N ARG A 31 16.89 9.46 -8.80
CA ARG A 31 16.22 8.91 -7.61
C ARG A 31 16.29 9.88 -6.43
N PHE A 32 15.14 10.13 -5.81
CA PHE A 32 15.00 10.98 -4.65
C PHE A 32 14.34 10.22 -3.50
N TYR A 33 14.97 10.25 -2.32
CA TYR A 33 14.43 9.65 -1.10
C TYR A 33 13.66 10.68 -0.28
N ASN A 34 12.65 10.21 0.46
CA ASN A 34 11.88 11.03 1.39
C ASN A 34 12.77 11.35 2.61
N SER A 35 12.95 12.62 2.93
CA SER A 35 13.73 13.01 4.12
C SER A 35 12.91 13.01 5.42
N SER A 36 11.61 12.73 5.31
CA SER A 36 10.57 12.84 6.34
C SER A 36 10.47 14.22 6.98
N LYS A 37 10.97 15.26 6.31
CA LYS A 37 10.97 16.63 6.80
C LYS A 37 10.01 17.52 6.02
N PHE A 38 9.36 18.42 6.74
CA PHE A 38 8.53 19.46 6.15
C PHE A 38 9.26 20.81 6.20
N ARG A 39 9.09 21.58 5.12
CA ARG A 39 9.40 23.01 5.09
C ARG A 39 8.08 23.76 5.19
N MET A 40 7.96 24.63 6.17
CA MET A 40 6.82 25.53 6.30
C MET A 40 7.27 26.97 6.03
N ASN A 41 6.47 27.69 5.25
CA ASN A 41 6.64 29.13 5.06
C ASN A 41 5.32 29.83 5.40
N ASN A 42 5.34 30.56 6.50
CA ASN A 42 4.19 31.32 6.96
C ASN A 42 4.38 32.78 6.56
N GLN A 43 3.58 33.25 5.60
CA GLN A 43 3.60 34.64 5.15
C GLN A 43 2.24 35.28 5.38
N LYS A 44 2.21 36.28 6.27
CA LYS A 44 0.96 36.92 6.74
C LYS A 44 0.01 35.87 7.33
N LYS A 45 -1.19 35.73 6.75
CA LYS A 45 -2.22 34.76 7.17
C LYS A 45 -2.17 33.44 6.40
N ASN A 46 -1.24 33.27 5.47
CA ASN A 46 -1.15 32.08 4.62
C ASN A 46 0.09 31.24 4.97
N SER A 47 -0.03 29.94 4.75
CA SER A 47 1.01 28.94 4.92
C SER A 47 1.20 28.18 3.62
N ASP A 48 2.45 28.01 3.25
CA ASP A 48 2.92 27.05 2.25
C ASP A 48 3.66 25.93 2.99
N VAL A 49 3.37 24.68 2.64
CA VAL A 49 3.99 23.50 3.23
C VAL A 49 4.52 22.61 2.13
N TRP A 50 5.80 22.24 2.24
CA TRP A 50 6.44 21.28 1.36
C TRP A 50 6.96 20.08 2.13
N LEU A 51 6.82 18.88 1.54
CA LEU A 51 7.55 17.69 1.95
C LEU A 51 8.89 17.66 1.21
N ILE A 52 9.98 17.46 1.95
CA ILE A 52 11.33 17.55 1.42
C ILE A 52 11.79 16.16 0.96
N TYR A 53 12.11 16.06 -0.32
CA TYR A 53 12.83 14.94 -0.92
C TYR A 53 14.27 15.33 -1.22
N LYS A 54 15.18 14.35 -1.20
CA LYS A 54 16.61 14.56 -1.44
C LYS A 54 17.15 13.60 -2.47
N CYS A 55 18.02 14.11 -3.35
CA CYS A 55 18.72 13.27 -4.33
C CYS A 55 19.64 12.28 -3.60
N ILE A 56 19.51 10.98 -3.90
CA ILE A 56 20.31 9.92 -3.26
C ILE A 56 21.83 10.15 -3.40
N GLU A 57 22.28 10.77 -4.50
CA GLU A 57 23.71 10.96 -4.79
C GLU A 57 24.33 12.26 -4.24
N CYS A 58 23.56 13.35 -4.14
CA CYS A 58 24.14 14.68 -3.90
C CYS A 58 23.34 15.55 -2.93
N ASP A 59 22.32 14.97 -2.30
CA ASP A 59 21.49 15.62 -1.28
C ASP A 59 20.76 16.89 -1.74
N ASN A 60 20.71 17.13 -3.06
CA ASN A 60 19.96 18.24 -3.61
C ASN A 60 18.47 18.12 -3.27
N THR A 61 17.87 19.20 -2.78
CA THR A 61 16.48 19.23 -2.38
C THR A 61 15.54 19.26 -3.58
N PHE A 62 14.49 18.45 -3.49
CA PHE A 62 13.28 18.56 -4.30
C PHE A 62 12.09 18.73 -3.35
N ASN A 63 11.40 19.87 -3.44
CA ASN A 63 10.25 20.17 -2.58
C ASN A 63 8.95 19.72 -3.25
N ILE A 64 8.19 18.89 -2.54
CA ILE A 64 6.86 18.43 -2.92
C ILE A 64 5.84 19.35 -2.28
N THR A 65 5.00 20.02 -3.06
CA THR A 65 3.99 20.93 -2.52
C THR A 65 2.86 20.12 -1.90
N ILE A 66 2.65 20.28 -0.59
CA ILE A 66 1.57 19.65 0.18
C ILE A 66 0.42 20.65 0.30
N LEU A 67 0.71 21.86 0.78
CA LEU A 67 -0.24 22.96 0.88
C LEU A 67 0.36 24.20 0.22
N SER A 68 -0.48 24.92 -0.52
CA SER A 68 -0.09 26.18 -1.16
C SER A 68 -1.11 27.25 -0.81
N ARG A 69 -0.63 28.34 -0.19
CA ARG A 69 -1.37 29.55 0.12
C ARG A 69 -2.64 29.32 0.94
N ILE A 70 -2.63 28.34 1.83
CA ILE A 70 -3.76 28.02 2.71
C ILE A 70 -3.72 28.94 3.92
N LYS A 71 -4.86 29.49 4.34
CA LYS A 71 -4.92 30.29 5.58
C LYS A 71 -4.53 29.40 6.76
N TRP A 72 -3.56 29.80 7.58
CA TRP A 72 -3.01 28.92 8.61
C TRP A 72 -4.05 28.41 9.62
N HIS A 73 -5.08 29.20 9.93
CA HIS A 73 -6.17 28.81 10.83
C HIS A 73 -7.20 27.85 10.22
N LEU A 74 -7.11 27.59 8.90
CA LEU A 74 -7.92 26.58 8.22
C LEU A 74 -7.19 25.23 8.11
N ILE A 75 -5.89 25.20 8.42
CA ILE A 75 -5.15 23.95 8.51
C ILE A 75 -5.59 23.29 9.82
N ASP A 76 -5.99 22.03 9.75
CA ASP A 76 -6.28 21.25 10.94
C ASP A 76 -5.10 21.33 11.91
N LYS A 77 -5.40 21.59 13.19
CA LYS A 77 -4.34 21.86 14.19
C LYS A 77 -3.43 20.66 14.38
N ASN A 78 -3.99 19.44 14.43
CA ASN A 78 -3.20 18.22 14.58
C ASN A 78 -2.29 18.01 13.36
N LEU A 79 -2.80 18.23 12.15
CA LEU A 79 -1.97 18.18 10.95
C LEU A 79 -0.86 19.26 10.94
N PHE A 80 -1.17 20.47 11.41
CA PHE A 80 -0.19 21.55 11.52
C PHE A 80 0.94 21.21 12.49
N ASP A 81 0.61 20.68 13.67
CA ASP A 81 1.59 20.25 14.68
C ASP A 81 2.48 19.12 14.12
N LYS A 82 1.88 18.15 13.40
CA LYS A 82 2.62 17.08 12.71
C LYS A 82 3.60 17.58 11.65
N PHE A 83 3.31 18.69 10.98
CA PHE A 83 4.27 19.32 10.07
C PHE A 83 5.46 19.94 10.81
N ILE A 84 5.22 20.57 11.96
CA ILE A 84 6.28 21.15 12.79
C ILE A 84 7.19 20.05 13.32
N ASP A 85 6.61 18.96 13.81
CA ASP A 85 7.32 17.86 14.45
C ASP A 85 8.03 16.93 13.46
N ASN A 86 7.81 17.11 12.15
CA ASN A 86 8.29 16.20 11.11
C ASN A 86 7.80 14.76 11.34
N ASP A 87 6.50 14.62 11.62
CA ASP A 87 5.84 13.34 11.88
C ASP A 87 6.07 12.36 10.72
N TYR A 88 6.76 11.26 11.00
CA TYR A 88 7.14 10.26 10.00
C TYR A 88 5.93 9.66 9.29
N ASP A 89 4.91 9.26 10.05
CA ASP A 89 3.71 8.62 9.50
C ASP A 89 2.94 9.58 8.57
N THR A 90 2.94 10.87 8.88
CA THR A 90 2.35 11.89 8.01
C THR A 90 3.19 12.12 6.75
N ALA A 91 4.52 12.11 6.85
CA ALA A 91 5.39 12.17 5.67
C ALA A 91 5.20 10.96 4.76
N LEU A 92 5.11 9.75 5.33
CA LEU A 92 4.82 8.52 4.62
C LEU A 92 3.45 8.57 3.93
N ARG A 93 2.39 8.91 4.68
CA ARG A 93 1.04 9.00 4.13
C ARG A 93 0.95 9.99 2.97
N LEU A 94 1.46 11.20 3.14
CA LEU A 94 1.39 12.23 2.11
C LEU A 94 2.27 11.92 0.89
N SER A 95 3.31 11.09 1.06
CA SER A 95 4.14 10.66 -0.07
C SER A 95 3.48 9.61 -0.99
N LEU A 96 2.43 8.94 -0.52
CA LEU A 96 1.67 7.95 -1.29
C LEU A 96 0.27 8.45 -1.68
N ASP A 97 -0.07 9.69 -1.29
CA ASP A 97 -1.31 10.35 -1.63
C ASP A 97 -1.39 10.65 -3.13
N GLN A 98 -2.44 10.12 -3.77
CA GLN A 98 -2.60 10.18 -5.22
C GLN A 98 -2.84 11.60 -5.73
N GLU A 99 -3.50 12.46 -4.96
CA GLU A 99 -3.75 13.84 -5.33
C GLU A 99 -2.44 14.65 -5.29
N ILE A 100 -1.61 14.43 -4.27
CA ILE A 100 -0.27 15.06 -4.16
C ILE A 100 0.63 14.62 -5.30
N ILE A 101 0.69 13.31 -5.59
CA ILE A 101 1.46 12.74 -6.69
C ILE A 101 1.06 13.38 -8.02
N TYR A 102 -0.25 13.45 -8.27
CA TYR A 102 -0.80 14.05 -9.49
C TYR A 102 -0.45 15.53 -9.62
N LYS A 103 -0.73 16.35 -8.58
CA LYS A 103 -0.50 17.81 -8.59
C LYS A 103 0.97 18.19 -8.74
N ASN A 104 1.89 17.34 -8.27
CA ASN A 104 3.32 17.59 -8.34
C ASN A 104 4.00 16.89 -9.53
N HIS A 105 3.25 16.19 -10.38
CA HIS A 105 3.75 15.42 -11.53
C HIS A 105 4.87 14.44 -11.14
N ILE A 106 4.64 13.68 -10.08
CA ILE A 106 5.62 12.76 -9.49
C ILE A 106 5.51 11.39 -10.15
N GLN A 107 6.66 10.81 -10.51
CA GLN A 107 6.76 9.39 -10.84
C GLN A 107 7.33 8.65 -9.63
N ILE A 108 6.72 7.52 -9.27
CA ILE A 108 7.14 6.65 -8.16
C ILE A 108 7.86 5.42 -8.71
N ASP A 109 8.95 5.02 -8.05
CA ASP A 109 9.55 3.69 -8.23
C ASP A 109 8.81 2.66 -7.35
N TYR A 110 7.65 2.19 -7.84
CA TYR A 110 6.80 1.25 -7.08
C TYR A 110 7.49 -0.08 -6.79
N ASP A 111 8.41 -0.51 -7.66
CA ASP A 111 9.12 -1.79 -7.50
C ASP A 111 10.11 -1.74 -6.33
N SER A 112 10.50 -0.54 -5.89
CA SER A 112 11.38 -0.34 -4.73
C SER A 112 10.67 -0.24 -3.38
N ILE A 113 9.33 -0.24 -3.36
CA ILE A 113 8.58 -0.09 -2.11
C ILE A 113 8.48 -1.45 -1.42
N GLU A 114 9.13 -1.57 -0.27
CA GLU A 114 8.94 -2.69 0.64
C GLU A 114 7.63 -2.54 1.42
N TYR A 115 6.94 -3.66 1.64
CA TYR A 115 5.70 -3.71 2.38
C TYR A 115 5.61 -4.98 3.21
N GLU A 116 4.73 -4.95 4.20
CA GLU A 116 4.34 -6.11 4.98
C GLU A 116 2.83 -6.37 4.90
N ILE A 117 2.44 -7.61 5.19
CA ILE A 117 1.04 -8.03 5.27
C ILE A 117 0.76 -8.47 6.70
N ARG A 118 0.20 -7.55 7.50
CA ARG A 118 -0.22 -7.82 8.87
C ARG A 118 -1.58 -8.53 8.85
N ALA A 119 -1.68 -9.67 9.50
CA ALA A 119 -2.94 -10.37 9.68
C ALA A 119 -3.37 -10.28 11.14
N ASP A 120 -4.67 -10.22 11.41
CA ASP A 120 -5.22 -10.35 12.77
C ASP A 120 -5.26 -11.81 13.27
N SER A 121 -4.75 -12.75 12.46
CA SER A 121 -4.65 -14.17 12.74
C SER A 121 -3.46 -14.78 11.99
N ASP A 122 -2.60 -15.53 12.69
CA ASP A 122 -1.43 -16.24 12.12
C ASP A 122 -1.78 -17.61 11.51
N MET A 123 -3.01 -17.74 11.02
CA MET A 123 -3.52 -19.01 10.50
C MET A 123 -2.80 -19.35 9.19
N LEU A 124 -2.34 -20.60 9.06
CA LEU A 124 -1.75 -21.08 7.82
C LEU A 124 -2.84 -21.38 6.79
N PHE A 125 -2.47 -21.39 5.52
CA PHE A 125 -3.43 -21.65 4.45
C PHE A 125 -4.06 -23.05 4.57
N GLU A 126 -3.27 -24.04 4.97
CA GLU A 126 -3.74 -25.40 5.25
C GLU A 126 -4.80 -25.39 6.35
N ASP A 127 -4.56 -24.66 7.44
CA ASP A 127 -5.54 -24.53 8.52
C ASP A 127 -6.82 -23.86 8.02
N MET A 128 -6.71 -22.82 7.18
CA MET A 128 -7.87 -22.14 6.60
C MET A 128 -8.78 -23.14 5.88
N VAL A 129 -8.18 -24.00 5.06
CA VAL A 129 -8.85 -25.04 4.28
C VAL A 129 -9.49 -26.13 5.13
N PHE A 130 -8.81 -26.60 6.18
CA PHE A 130 -9.21 -27.77 6.96
C PHE A 130 -10.06 -27.42 8.20
N LEU A 131 -10.37 -26.13 8.43
CA LEU A 131 -11.28 -25.73 9.49
C LEU A 131 -12.64 -26.41 9.32
N ASP A 132 -13.26 -26.76 10.45
CA ASP A 132 -14.68 -27.16 10.56
C ASP A 132 -15.65 -25.97 10.36
N LYS A 133 -15.23 -25.00 9.54
CA LYS A 133 -15.99 -23.84 9.08
C LYS A 133 -16.30 -24.05 7.59
N GLU A 134 -17.40 -23.49 7.12
CA GLU A 134 -17.75 -23.63 5.71
C GLU A 134 -16.90 -22.70 4.83
N GLU A 135 -16.55 -21.51 5.36
CA GLU A 135 -15.82 -20.47 4.65
C GLU A 135 -14.92 -19.64 5.58
N VAL A 136 -13.78 -19.21 5.05
CA VAL A 136 -12.93 -18.17 5.63
C VAL A 136 -13.01 -16.93 4.74
N ARG A 137 -13.43 -15.79 5.30
CA ARG A 137 -13.42 -14.49 4.62
C ARG A 137 -12.29 -13.62 5.12
N ILE A 138 -11.54 -13.08 4.19
CA ILE A 138 -10.37 -12.25 4.41
C ILE A 138 -10.68 -10.87 3.81
N SER A 139 -10.78 -9.87 4.67
CA SER A 139 -10.90 -8.46 4.26
C SER A 139 -9.50 -7.88 4.07
N ILE A 140 -9.19 -7.41 2.85
CA ILE A 140 -7.92 -6.77 2.54
C ILE A 140 -8.08 -5.25 2.70
N LYS A 141 -7.38 -4.70 3.68
CA LYS A 141 -7.21 -3.27 3.90
C LYS A 141 -5.97 -2.79 3.14
N TYR A 142 -6.16 -1.78 2.30
CA TYR A 142 -5.11 -1.25 1.43
C TYR A 142 -5.07 0.28 1.53
N PRO A 143 -4.65 0.82 2.69
CA PRO A 143 -4.72 2.25 2.97
C PRO A 143 -3.79 3.11 2.09
N TYR A 144 -2.81 2.48 1.43
CA TYR A 144 -1.88 3.13 0.53
C TYR A 144 -1.90 2.47 -0.84
N ASN A 145 -1.97 3.25 -1.91
CA ASN A 145 -1.84 2.70 -3.26
C ASN A 145 -0.36 2.46 -3.58
N LEU A 146 0.12 1.27 -3.21
CA LEU A 146 1.46 0.76 -3.52
C LEU A 146 1.55 0.15 -4.93
N ASN A 147 0.50 0.28 -5.75
CA ASN A 147 0.45 -0.28 -7.10
C ASN A 147 0.77 -1.80 -7.11
N LEU A 148 0.27 -2.58 -6.15
CA LEU A 148 0.47 -4.02 -6.05
C LEU A 148 -0.58 -4.80 -6.84
N LYS A 149 -0.18 -5.93 -7.43
CA LYS A 149 -1.10 -6.90 -8.02
C LYS A 149 -1.72 -7.77 -6.93
N LEU A 150 -3.02 -8.02 -7.03
CA LEU A 150 -3.73 -8.86 -6.06
C LEU A 150 -3.15 -10.29 -6.00
N SER A 151 -2.85 -10.88 -7.16
CA SER A 151 -2.18 -12.19 -7.26
C SER A 151 -0.82 -12.25 -6.59
N ARG A 152 -0.09 -11.13 -6.47
CA ARG A 152 1.20 -11.11 -5.78
C ARG A 152 1.00 -11.31 -4.28
N VAL A 153 0.15 -10.48 -3.68
CA VAL A 153 -0.13 -10.49 -2.24
C VAL A 153 -0.72 -11.82 -1.78
N ILE A 154 -1.68 -12.38 -2.52
CA ILE A 154 -2.28 -13.66 -2.15
C ILE A 154 -1.24 -14.78 -2.19
N ARG A 155 -0.39 -14.82 -3.23
CA ARG A 155 0.66 -15.85 -3.34
C ARG A 155 1.71 -15.73 -2.24
N GLU A 156 2.13 -14.51 -1.93
CA GLU A 156 3.11 -14.29 -0.85
C GLU A 156 2.52 -14.69 0.50
N LYS A 157 1.28 -14.29 0.81
CA LYS A 157 0.67 -14.55 2.11
C LYS A 157 0.26 -16.02 2.31
N LEU A 158 -0.21 -16.67 1.25
CA LEU A 158 -0.65 -18.08 1.29
C LEU A 158 0.44 -19.06 0.83
N ASN A 159 1.64 -18.57 0.51
CA ASN A 159 2.75 -19.35 -0.03
C ASN A 159 2.35 -20.22 -1.24
N LEU A 160 1.62 -19.63 -2.20
CA LEU A 160 1.11 -20.32 -3.39
C LEU A 160 1.92 -20.00 -4.65
N SER A 161 2.10 -21.00 -5.50
CA SER A 161 2.53 -20.76 -6.89
C SER A 161 1.40 -20.06 -7.68
N LEU A 162 1.76 -19.44 -8.81
CA LEU A 162 0.75 -18.81 -9.68
C LEU A 162 -0.24 -19.82 -10.24
N ASN A 163 0.27 -20.97 -10.70
CA ASN A 163 -0.57 -22.04 -11.24
C ASN A 163 -1.53 -22.59 -10.17
N LYS A 164 -1.05 -22.76 -8.93
CA LYS A 164 -1.90 -23.25 -7.83
C LYS A 164 -3.01 -22.25 -7.49
N LEU A 165 -2.69 -20.96 -7.42
CA LEU A 165 -3.70 -19.91 -7.20
C LEU A 165 -4.76 -19.91 -8.32
N GLU A 166 -4.36 -20.03 -9.57
CA GLU A 166 -5.29 -20.11 -10.70
C GLU A 166 -6.22 -21.34 -10.62
N LEU A 167 -5.66 -22.52 -10.38
CA LEU A 167 -6.46 -23.75 -10.21
C LEU A 167 -7.47 -23.63 -9.07
N MET A 168 -7.10 -22.96 -7.97
CA MET A 168 -7.98 -22.75 -6.82
C MET A 168 -9.11 -21.75 -7.10
N ILE A 169 -8.85 -20.77 -7.96
CA ILE A 169 -9.89 -19.84 -8.42
C ILE A 169 -10.84 -20.54 -9.39
N ASP A 170 -10.29 -21.28 -10.36
CA ASP A 170 -11.07 -21.99 -11.38
C ASP A 170 -11.96 -23.08 -10.76
N SER A 171 -11.50 -23.72 -9.69
CA SER A 171 -12.28 -24.70 -8.91
C SER A 171 -13.26 -24.07 -7.91
N GLY A 172 -13.23 -22.74 -7.73
CA GLY A 172 -14.12 -22.04 -6.81
C GLY A 172 -13.76 -22.17 -5.33
N ILE A 173 -12.56 -22.71 -5.01
CA ILE A 173 -12.02 -22.75 -3.64
C ILE A 173 -11.68 -21.34 -3.18
N ILE A 174 -11.03 -20.56 -4.04
CA ILE A 174 -10.73 -19.16 -3.80
C ILE A 174 -11.71 -18.32 -4.63
N CYS A 175 -12.50 -17.49 -3.96
CA CYS A 175 -13.37 -16.49 -4.59
C CYS A 175 -12.91 -15.09 -4.19
N ILE A 176 -12.98 -14.15 -5.13
CA ILE A 176 -12.64 -12.73 -4.90
C ILE A 176 -13.88 -11.91 -5.20
N ASP A 177 -14.20 -10.96 -4.32
CA ASP A 177 -15.29 -10.01 -4.49
C ASP A 177 -14.75 -8.57 -4.50
N PRO A 178 -14.99 -7.79 -5.57
CA PRO A 178 -15.64 -8.19 -6.84
C PRO A 178 -14.82 -9.23 -7.63
N MET A 179 -15.51 -10.09 -8.40
CA MET A 179 -14.85 -11.13 -9.20
C MET A 179 -14.07 -10.50 -10.37
N GLU A 180 -12.75 -10.55 -10.29
CA GLU A 180 -11.84 -9.85 -11.21
C GLU A 180 -10.75 -10.77 -11.78
N ASN A 181 -10.14 -10.34 -12.90
CA ASN A 181 -9.02 -11.08 -13.50
C ASN A 181 -7.74 -10.87 -12.66
N ILE A 182 -7.46 -11.83 -11.78
CA ILE A 182 -6.39 -11.76 -10.79
C ILE A 182 -4.97 -11.53 -11.36
N LYS A 183 -4.73 -11.86 -12.63
CA LYS A 183 -3.42 -11.68 -13.30
C LYS A 183 -3.10 -10.22 -13.57
N LYS A 184 -4.14 -9.43 -13.86
CA LYS A 184 -4.01 -8.04 -14.32
C LYS A 184 -4.40 -7.04 -13.24
N GLU A 185 -5.21 -7.47 -12.29
CA GLU A 185 -5.83 -6.56 -11.34
C GLU A 185 -4.89 -6.11 -10.22
N ARG A 186 -5.07 -4.84 -9.86
CA ARG A 186 -4.38 -4.21 -8.74
C ARG A 186 -5.30 -4.19 -7.53
N ILE A 187 -4.71 -4.25 -6.34
CA ILE A 187 -5.48 -4.26 -5.10
C ILE A 187 -6.28 -2.97 -4.98
N LYS A 188 -7.54 -3.11 -4.57
CA LYS A 188 -8.42 -2.01 -4.19
C LYS A 188 -8.67 -2.11 -2.70
N ASP A 189 -8.93 -0.96 -2.07
CA ASP A 189 -9.34 -0.99 -0.68
C ASP A 189 -10.69 -1.71 -0.56
N ASN A 190 -10.84 -2.54 0.47
CA ASN A 190 -12.01 -3.40 0.72
C ASN A 190 -12.18 -4.59 -0.24
N THR A 191 -11.11 -5.06 -0.91
CA THR A 191 -11.14 -6.36 -1.59
C THR A 191 -11.43 -7.48 -0.59
N ILE A 192 -12.38 -8.36 -0.91
CA ILE A 192 -12.71 -9.53 -0.08
C ILE A 192 -12.24 -10.80 -0.78
N LEU A 193 -11.46 -11.60 -0.07
CA LEU A 193 -11.03 -12.93 -0.48
C LEU A 193 -11.79 -13.97 0.35
N THR A 194 -12.44 -14.93 -0.28
CA THR A 194 -13.15 -16.03 0.38
C THR A 194 -12.48 -17.35 0.04
N ILE A 195 -12.14 -18.15 1.05
CA ILE A 195 -11.63 -19.52 0.92
C ILE A 195 -12.74 -20.47 1.37
N LYS A 196 -13.15 -21.39 0.50
CA LYS A 196 -14.17 -22.40 0.79
C LYS A 196 -13.54 -23.73 1.21
N ASN A 197 -14.00 -24.30 2.31
CA ASN A 197 -13.41 -25.51 2.89
C ASN A 197 -13.91 -26.82 2.29
N ARG A 198 -15.03 -26.80 1.56
CA ARG A 198 -15.69 -28.01 1.08
C ARG A 198 -15.22 -28.57 -0.27
N MET A 199 -14.17 -28.00 -0.88
CA MET A 199 -13.81 -28.29 -2.28
C MET A 199 -12.42 -28.89 -2.49
N LEU A 200 -11.68 -29.22 -1.43
CA LEU A 200 -10.31 -29.72 -1.57
C LEU A 200 -10.26 -31.25 -1.51
N THR A 201 -10.03 -31.89 -2.66
CA THR A 201 -9.53 -33.27 -2.69
C THR A 201 -8.04 -33.28 -2.36
N ALA A 202 -7.55 -34.33 -1.72
CA ALA A 202 -6.15 -34.48 -1.29
C ALA A 202 -5.13 -34.22 -2.43
N ASP A 203 -5.55 -34.41 -3.67
CA ASP A 203 -4.77 -34.26 -4.91
C ASP A 203 -4.35 -32.81 -5.21
N MET A 204 -4.95 -31.80 -4.55
CA MET A 204 -4.65 -30.38 -4.79
C MET A 204 -3.49 -29.81 -3.97
N PHE A 205 -2.93 -30.62 -3.06
CA PHE A 205 -1.76 -30.24 -2.25
C PHE A 205 -0.45 -30.84 -2.77
N ASP A 206 -0.52 -31.90 -3.58
CA ASP A 206 0.65 -32.59 -4.15
C ASP A 206 0.96 -32.14 -5.59
N LYS A 207 1.74 -31.05 -5.72
CA LYS A 207 2.78 -30.78 -6.75
C LYS A 207 3.30 -29.35 -6.71
#